data_AF-A0A0A0KT14-F1
#
_entry.id   AF-A0A0A0KT14-F1
#
_cell.length_a   1.000
_cell.length_b   1.000
_cell.length_c   1.000
_cell.angle_alpha   90.00
_cell.angle_beta   90.00
_cell.angle_gamma   90.00
#
_symmetry.space_group_name_H-M   'P 1'
#
loop_
_entity.id
_entity.type
_entity.pdbx_description
1 polymer ?
#
loop_
_entity_poly.entity_id
_entity_poly.type
_entity_poly.pdbx_seq_one_letter_code
_entity_poly.pdbx_strand_id
1 'polypeptide(L)'
;MAEKAGSSSSTSNPLTLIIEDEVEEELLYGAGSGWVQALTSCDHLASLSSDLAHIPPPQTPCSQCQNPKENWVCLCCKDVFCSRFVNKHMLQHYEQSTHCLALSYSDLSVWCFSCDAYLDAQVIQELRPVHEVAYILKFGEAPPFR
;
A
#
# COMPACT_ATOMS: atom_id res chain seq x y z
N MET A 1 35.01 -51.68 20.29
CA MET A 1 35.08 -52.94 19.52
C MET A 1 33.93 -52.95 18.50
N ALA A 2 34.23 -53.33 17.25
CA ALA A 2 33.35 -53.61 16.10
C ALA A 2 32.53 -52.40 15.55
N GLU A 3 32.77 -51.83 14.37
CA GLU A 3 32.87 -52.37 12.99
C GLU A 3 31.57 -53.07 12.53
N LYS A 4 30.76 -52.46 11.64
CA LYS A 4 30.78 -52.74 10.18
C LYS A 4 29.64 -52.03 9.42
N ALA A 5 29.96 -51.70 8.17
CA ALA A 5 29.15 -51.01 7.18
C ALA A 5 28.32 -51.94 6.26
N GLY A 6 27.46 -51.30 5.47
CA GLY A 6 26.97 -51.77 4.16
C GLY A 6 25.44 -51.93 4.11
N SER A 7 24.71 -51.66 3.02
CA SER A 7 24.99 -51.08 1.72
C SER A 7 23.64 -50.70 1.09
N SER A 8 23.72 -49.80 0.10
CA SER A 8 22.76 -49.21 -0.83
C SER A 8 21.77 -50.12 -1.62
N SER A 9 20.61 -49.52 -1.98
CA SER A 9 19.80 -49.65 -3.24
C SER A 9 19.03 -50.95 -3.50
N SER A 10 17.84 -51.04 -4.15
CA SER A 10 16.88 -50.11 -4.77
C SER A 10 15.62 -50.89 -5.23
N THR A 11 14.47 -50.20 -5.25
CA THR A 11 13.30 -50.34 -6.17
C THR A 11 12.50 -51.66 -6.28
N SER A 12 11.21 -51.59 -5.95
CA SER A 12 10.13 -51.99 -6.87
C SER A 12 8.83 -51.25 -6.54
N ASN A 13 8.33 -50.51 -7.54
CA ASN A 13 7.04 -49.84 -7.56
C ASN A 13 5.98 -50.87 -8.01
N PRO A 14 4.75 -50.79 -7.50
CA PRO A 14 3.62 -50.80 -8.43
C PRO A 14 2.62 -49.68 -8.13
N LEU A 15 2.36 -48.91 -9.17
CA LEU A 15 1.31 -47.91 -9.30
C LEU A 15 -0.09 -48.55 -9.22
N THR A 16 -1.01 -47.92 -8.47
CA THR A 16 -2.45 -47.70 -8.77
C THR A 16 -3.05 -46.95 -7.56
N LEU A 17 -3.03 -45.62 -7.54
CA LEU A 17 -4.10 -44.70 -7.98
C LEU A 17 -5.49 -45.06 -7.45
N ILE A 18 -5.89 -44.44 -6.32
CA ILE A 18 -7.18 -43.74 -6.23
C ILE A 18 -6.93 -42.39 -5.53
N ILE A 19 -7.32 -41.34 -6.24
CA ILE A 19 -7.27 -39.92 -5.93
C ILE A 19 -8.50 -39.58 -5.09
N GLU A 20 -8.35 -38.73 -4.07
CA GLU A 20 -9.31 -37.69 -3.61
C GLU A 20 -8.86 -37.19 -2.22
N ASP A 21 -8.09 -36.10 -2.22
CA ASP A 21 -8.05 -35.00 -1.21
C ASP A 21 -6.74 -34.18 -1.25
N GLU A 22 -6.22 -33.92 -2.45
CA GLU A 22 -5.20 -32.87 -2.67
C GLU A 22 -5.84 -31.71 -3.44
N VAL A 23 -6.45 -30.75 -2.73
CA VAL A 23 -6.54 -29.33 -3.11
C VAL A 23 -7.19 -28.52 -1.98
N GLU A 24 -6.45 -28.25 -0.91
CA GLU A 24 -6.50 -26.92 -0.26
C GLU A 24 -5.28 -26.67 0.65
N GLU A 25 -4.12 -27.20 0.24
CA GLU A 25 -2.82 -26.86 0.82
C GLU A 25 -1.96 -26.10 -0.22
N GLU A 26 -2.59 -25.19 -0.98
CA GLU A 26 -1.91 -24.35 -1.98
C GLU A 26 -2.45 -22.91 -2.01
N LEU A 27 -2.50 -22.30 -0.82
CA LEU A 27 -2.33 -20.83 -0.69
C LEU A 27 -1.03 -20.51 0.05
N LEU A 28 -0.08 -21.44 -0.01
CA LEU A 28 1.33 -21.17 0.27
C LEU A 28 1.89 -20.28 -0.86
N TYR A 29 2.51 -19.17 -0.47
CA TYR A 29 3.71 -18.64 -1.12
C TYR A 29 3.56 -18.17 -2.58
N GLY A 30 2.82 -17.07 -2.76
CA GLY A 30 3.11 -16.07 -3.81
C GLY A 30 4.42 -15.28 -3.57
N ALA A 31 5.44 -15.88 -2.95
CA ALA A 31 6.70 -15.22 -2.62
C ALA A 31 7.70 -15.35 -3.80
N GLY A 32 7.37 -14.71 -4.92
CA GLY A 32 8.27 -14.67 -6.08
C GLY A 32 8.12 -13.47 -6.99
N SER A 33 7.09 -12.64 -6.75
CA SER A 33 6.84 -11.45 -7.53
C SER A 33 6.79 -10.29 -6.58
N GLY A 34 7.77 -9.38 -6.62
CA GLY A 34 7.85 -8.19 -5.77
C GLY A 34 6.74 -7.15 -6.03
N TRP A 35 5.54 -7.59 -6.39
CA TRP A 35 4.37 -6.76 -6.59
C TRP A 35 3.77 -6.41 -5.23
N VAL A 36 3.69 -5.12 -4.94
CA VAL A 36 2.92 -4.62 -3.80
C VAL A 36 1.49 -4.43 -4.27
N GLN A 37 0.59 -5.32 -3.83
CA GLN A 37 -0.83 -5.16 -4.08
C GLN A 37 -1.41 -4.13 -3.10
N ALA A 38 -2.09 -3.11 -3.63
CA ALA A 38 -2.79 -2.13 -2.81
C ALA A 38 -4.00 -2.78 -2.12
N LEU A 39 -4.24 -2.41 -0.86
CA LEU A 39 -5.41 -2.86 -0.11
C LEU A 39 -6.67 -2.19 -0.66
N THR A 40 -7.75 -2.96 -0.74
CA THR A 40 -9.07 -2.50 -1.20
C THR A 40 -10.01 -2.11 -0.06
N SER A 41 -9.56 -2.27 1.19
CA SER A 41 -10.26 -1.83 2.40
C SER A 41 -9.25 -1.47 3.49
N CYS A 42 -9.65 -0.61 4.43
CA CYS A 42 -8.82 -0.21 5.55
C CYS A 42 -9.69 0.32 6.70
N ASP A 43 -9.51 -0.20 7.92
CA ASP A 43 -10.27 0.24 9.11
C ASP A 43 -9.98 1.70 9.50
N HIS A 44 -8.87 2.25 9.01
CA HIS A 44 -8.47 3.63 9.27
C HIS A 44 -9.18 4.66 8.38
N LEU A 45 -10.03 4.24 7.43
CA LEU A 45 -10.84 5.18 6.64
C LEU A 45 -11.75 6.05 7.52
N ALA A 46 -12.09 5.58 8.73
CA ALA A 46 -12.84 6.35 9.72
C ALA A 46 -12.10 7.62 10.21
N SER A 47 -10.78 7.74 10.02
CA SER A 47 -10.01 8.93 10.40
C SER A 47 -9.94 9.99 9.31
N LEU A 48 -10.58 9.79 8.16
CA LEU A 48 -10.62 10.74 7.07
C LEU A 48 -11.30 12.05 7.49
N SER A 49 -10.85 13.17 6.92
CA SER A 49 -11.56 14.44 7.04
C SER A 49 -12.95 14.33 6.42
N SER A 50 -13.93 15.02 7.01
CA SER A 50 -15.29 15.11 6.44
C SER A 50 -15.35 15.85 5.10
N ASP A 51 -14.31 16.64 4.79
CA ASP A 51 -14.24 17.44 3.57
C ASP A 51 -13.00 17.03 2.75
N LEU A 52 -13.16 16.00 1.93
CA LEU A 52 -12.11 15.53 1.01
C LEU A 52 -12.14 16.22 -0.36
N ALA A 53 -13.12 17.10 -0.59
CA ALA A 53 -13.25 17.84 -1.84
C ALA A 53 -12.38 19.09 -1.90
N HIS A 54 -11.86 19.56 -0.76
CA HIS A 54 -10.99 20.74 -0.69
C HIS A 54 -9.66 20.36 -0.06
N ILE A 55 -8.67 20.10 -0.90
CA ILE A 55 -7.27 19.90 -0.50
C ILE A 55 -6.39 21.02 -1.07
N PRO A 56 -5.24 21.30 -0.44
CA PRO A 56 -4.25 22.20 -1.01
C PRO A 56 -3.82 21.75 -2.43
N PRO A 57 -3.38 22.66 -3.29
CA PRO A 57 -2.94 22.30 -4.62
C PRO A 57 -1.58 21.54 -4.58
N PRO A 58 -1.26 20.67 -5.56
CA PRO A 58 -0.04 19.85 -5.58
C PRO A 58 1.30 20.61 -5.48
N GLN A 59 1.28 21.92 -5.73
CA GLN A 59 2.43 22.83 -5.70
C GLN A 59 2.69 23.38 -4.30
N THR A 60 1.80 23.09 -3.34
CA THR A 60 1.98 23.49 -1.94
C THR A 60 3.28 22.86 -1.39
N PRO A 61 4.22 23.67 -0.88
CA PRO A 61 5.46 23.17 -0.32
C PRO A 61 5.22 22.50 1.04
N CYS A 62 6.19 21.73 1.51
CA CYS A 62 6.13 21.17 2.85
C CYS A 62 6.04 22.28 3.91
N SER A 63 5.05 22.18 4.81
CA SER A 63 4.80 23.18 5.87
C SER A 63 5.97 23.37 6.84
N GLN A 64 6.87 22.39 6.96
CA GLN A 64 8.03 22.43 7.86
C GLN A 64 9.29 22.98 7.18
N CYS A 65 9.75 22.33 6.09
CA CYS A 65 11.02 22.69 5.45
C CYS A 65 10.89 23.44 4.13
N GLN A 66 9.66 23.78 3.72
CA GLN A 66 9.37 24.51 2.48
C GLN A 66 9.88 23.85 1.19
N ASN A 67 10.17 22.54 1.21
CA ASN A 67 10.56 21.82 -0.01
C ASN A 67 9.36 21.73 -0.96
N PRO A 68 9.49 22.12 -2.25
CA PRO A 68 8.41 22.03 -3.22
C PRO A 68 8.22 20.65 -3.86
N LYS A 69 9.09 19.66 -3.58
CA LYS A 69 9.09 18.35 -4.25
C LYS A 69 8.73 17.22 -3.30
N GLU A 70 8.14 16.17 -3.88
CA GLU A 70 7.75 14.93 -3.20
C GLU A 70 6.92 15.17 -1.93
N ASN A 71 5.93 16.04 -2.05
CA ASN A 71 5.04 16.35 -0.96
C ASN A 71 3.81 15.45 -0.95
N TRP A 72 3.33 15.21 0.26
CA TRP A 72 2.15 14.42 0.56
C TRP A 72 1.18 15.32 1.31
N VAL A 73 -0.12 15.10 1.14
CA VAL A 73 -1.18 15.73 1.91
C VAL A 73 -1.78 14.73 2.88
N CYS A 74 -1.90 15.13 4.14
CA CYS A 74 -2.58 14.33 5.15
C CYS A 74 -4.10 14.35 4.88
N LEU A 75 -4.74 13.19 4.79
CA LEU A 75 -6.18 13.11 4.51
C LEU A 75 -7.06 13.33 5.75
N CYS A 76 -6.46 13.43 6.94
CA CYS A 76 -7.13 13.72 8.19
C CYS A 76 -7.24 15.24 8.44
N CYS A 77 -6.14 15.97 8.27
CA CYS A 77 -6.06 17.42 8.57
C CYS A 77 -5.71 18.33 7.38
N LYS A 78 -5.38 17.77 6.21
CA LYS A 78 -5.03 18.48 4.97
C LYS A 78 -3.70 19.24 4.97
N ASP A 79 -2.89 19.09 6.02
CA ASP A 79 -1.53 19.64 6.03
C ASP A 79 -0.63 18.91 5.03
N VAL A 80 0.35 19.65 4.50
CA VAL A 80 1.26 19.17 3.45
C VAL A 80 2.67 19.00 4.02
N PHE A 81 3.23 17.80 3.88
CA PHE A 81 4.57 17.48 4.36
C PHE A 81 5.38 16.70 3.34
N CYS A 82 6.70 16.86 3.35
CA CYS A 82 7.56 16.13 2.43
C CYS A 82 7.67 14.65 2.79
N SER A 83 7.91 13.84 1.76
CA SER A 83 7.99 12.38 1.84
C SER A 83 9.13 11.90 2.73
N ARG A 84 9.17 10.58 2.95
CA ARG A 84 10.27 9.89 3.62
C ARG A 84 11.61 9.96 2.87
N PHE A 85 11.58 10.23 1.57
CA PHE A 85 12.78 10.34 0.73
C PHE A 85 13.40 11.75 0.76
N VAL A 86 12.68 12.73 1.33
CA VAL A 86 13.17 14.09 1.56
C VAL A 86 13.63 14.25 3.02
N ASN A 87 12.76 14.72 3.92
CA ASN A 87 13.07 14.98 5.34
C ASN A 87 12.12 14.23 6.28
N LYS A 88 11.25 13.35 5.75
CA LYS A 88 10.34 12.50 6.54
C LYS A 88 9.30 13.27 7.36
N HIS A 89 8.97 14.51 7.01
CA HIS A 89 8.00 15.29 7.78
C HIS A 89 6.60 14.68 7.79
N MET A 90 6.18 14.00 6.71
CA MET A 90 4.88 13.30 6.74
C MET A 90 4.89 12.10 7.71
N LEU A 91 6.02 11.40 7.83
CA LEU A 91 6.19 10.31 8.79
C LEU A 91 6.19 10.85 10.22
N GLN A 92 6.93 11.93 10.49
CA GLN A 92 6.94 12.59 11.79
C GLN A 92 5.56 13.13 12.17
N HIS A 93 4.81 13.67 11.20
CA HIS A 93 3.43 14.12 11.40
C HIS A 93 2.53 12.96 11.84
N TYR A 94 2.61 11.80 11.17
CA TYR A 94 1.89 10.59 11.60
C TYR A 94 2.25 10.18 13.03
N GLU A 95 3.54 10.16 13.38
CA GLU A 95 4.00 9.78 14.72
C GLU A 95 3.49 10.73 15.83
N GLN A 96 3.30 12.02 15.52
CA GLN A 96 2.86 13.03 16.47
C GLN A 96 1.35 13.16 16.59
N SER A 97 0.63 12.99 15.48
CA SER A 97 -0.83 13.23 15.40
C SER A 97 -1.66 11.95 15.33
N THR A 98 -1.04 10.80 15.05
CA THR A 98 -1.69 9.54 14.68
C THR A 98 -2.53 9.59 13.39
N HIS A 99 -2.41 10.65 12.60
CA HIS A 99 -3.04 10.75 11.28
C HIS A 99 -2.34 9.83 10.28
N CYS A 100 -2.93 8.67 10.03
CA CYS A 100 -2.27 7.59 9.30
C CYS A 100 -2.52 7.60 7.79
N LEU A 101 -3.46 8.39 7.27
CA LEU A 101 -3.79 8.42 5.84
C LEU A 101 -3.19 9.65 5.16
N ALA A 102 -2.46 9.43 4.08
CA ALA A 102 -1.88 10.50 3.26
C ALA A 102 -1.93 10.18 1.76
N LEU A 103 -2.10 11.22 0.94
CA LEU A 103 -2.04 11.13 -0.53
C LEU A 103 -0.75 11.78 -1.04
N SER A 104 -0.08 11.11 -1.98
CA SER A 104 1.12 11.59 -2.66
C SER A 104 0.77 12.54 -3.80
N TYR A 105 1.32 13.75 -3.83
CA TYR A 105 1.17 14.62 -5.00
C TYR A 105 2.01 14.18 -6.20
N SER A 106 2.97 13.28 -6.04
CA SER A 106 3.82 12.82 -7.14
C SER A 106 3.06 11.91 -8.11
N ASP A 107 2.31 10.95 -7.58
CA ASP A 107 1.69 9.86 -8.33
C ASP A 107 0.22 9.58 -7.92
N LEU A 108 -0.35 10.39 -7.03
CA LEU A 108 -1.73 10.27 -6.52
C LEU A 108 -2.01 8.96 -5.77
N SER A 109 -0.97 8.24 -5.36
CA SER A 109 -1.10 7.07 -4.50
C SER A 109 -1.55 7.47 -3.09
N VAL A 110 -2.34 6.61 -2.45
CA VAL A 110 -2.76 6.78 -1.05
C VAL A 110 -2.04 5.76 -0.19
N TRP A 111 -1.49 6.21 0.93
CA TRP A 111 -0.75 5.40 1.88
C TRP A 111 -1.41 5.43 3.26
N CYS A 112 -1.46 4.26 3.89
CA CYS A 112 -1.80 4.12 5.30
C CYS A 112 -0.56 3.76 6.11
N PHE A 113 -0.10 4.68 6.98
CA PHE A 113 1.07 4.46 7.84
C PHE A 113 0.84 3.37 8.90
N SER A 114 -0.39 3.20 9.38
CA SER A 114 -0.71 2.17 10.37
C SER A 114 -0.71 0.77 9.75
N CYS A 115 -1.18 0.63 8.52
CA CYS A 115 -1.20 -0.64 7.79
C CYS A 115 0.12 -0.93 7.04
N ASP A 116 1.03 0.04 6.97
CA ASP A 116 2.25 0.00 6.16
C ASP A 116 1.98 -0.42 4.70
N ALA A 117 0.88 0.10 4.13
CA ALA A 117 0.38 -0.34 2.83
C ALA A 117 -0.24 0.79 2.00
N TYR A 118 -0.18 0.62 0.67
CA TYR A 118 -0.95 1.46 -0.26
C TYR A 118 -2.42 1.06 -0.25
N LEU A 119 -3.29 2.04 -0.47
CA LEU A 119 -4.73 1.86 -0.61
C LEU A 119 -5.16 2.14 -2.05
N ASP A 120 -6.06 1.30 -2.59
CA ASP A 120 -6.63 1.52 -3.92
C ASP A 120 -7.75 2.56 -3.86
N ALA A 121 -7.41 3.81 -4.18
CA ALA A 121 -8.35 4.93 -4.18
C ALA A 121 -9.46 4.85 -5.25
N GLN A 122 -9.33 3.94 -6.23
CA GLN A 122 -10.36 3.73 -7.25
C GLN A 122 -11.42 2.74 -6.75
N VAL A 123 -11.03 1.78 -5.91
CA VAL A 123 -11.93 0.78 -5.32
C VAL A 123 -12.59 1.32 -4.05
N ILE A 124 -11.84 2.02 -3.20
CA ILE A 124 -12.34 2.57 -1.94
C ILE A 124 -13.15 3.84 -2.19
N GLN A 125 -14.46 3.77 -1.93
CA GLN A 125 -15.40 4.84 -2.28
C GLN A 125 -15.11 6.14 -1.53
N GLU A 126 -14.68 6.04 -0.27
CA GLU A 126 -14.37 7.16 0.62
C GLU A 126 -13.16 7.98 0.12
N LEU A 127 -12.27 7.37 -0.67
CA LEU A 127 -11.08 8.03 -1.22
C LEU A 127 -11.33 8.65 -2.60
N ARG A 128 -12.44 8.31 -3.25
CA ARG A 128 -12.76 8.81 -4.60
C ARG A 128 -12.80 10.35 -4.68
N PRO A 129 -13.45 11.09 -3.75
CA PRO A 129 -13.52 12.54 -3.86
C PRO A 129 -12.14 13.21 -3.85
N VAL A 130 -11.23 12.77 -2.95
CA VAL A 130 -9.89 13.36 -2.89
C VAL A 130 -9.05 12.96 -4.10
N HIS A 131 -9.20 11.73 -4.60
CA HIS A 131 -8.48 11.30 -5.79
C HIS A 131 -8.90 12.09 -7.04
N GLU A 132 -10.20 12.30 -7.25
CA GLU A 132 -10.73 13.11 -8.35
C GLU A 132 -10.21 14.56 -8.29
N VAL A 133 -10.30 15.19 -7.11
CA VAL A 133 -9.83 16.56 -6.91
C VAL A 133 -8.31 16.65 -7.12
N ALA A 134 -7.53 15.74 -6.55
CA ALA A 134 -6.08 15.74 -6.71
C ALA A 134 -5.68 15.54 -8.18
N TYR A 135 -6.41 14.69 -8.92
CA TYR A 135 -6.18 14.47 -10.35
C TYR A 135 -6.45 15.75 -11.15
N ILE A 136 -7.59 16.41 -10.93
CA ILE A 136 -7.93 17.68 -11.60
C ILE A 136 -6.91 18.76 -11.26
N LEU A 137 -6.51 18.90 -10.00
CA LEU A 137 -5.51 19.89 -9.59
C LEU A 137 -4.13 19.64 -10.21
N LYS A 138 -3.78 18.39 -10.47
CA LYS A 138 -2.48 18.00 -11.04
C LYS A 138 -2.44 18.08 -12.57
N PHE A 139 -3.52 17.68 -13.23
CA PHE A 139 -3.56 17.49 -14.68
C PHE A 139 -4.49 18.46 -15.43
N GLY A 140 -5.38 19.15 -14.72
CA GLY A 140 -6.33 20.11 -15.32
C GLY A 140 -7.53 19.48 -16.01
N GLU A 141 -7.74 18.16 -15.87
CA GLU A 141 -8.85 17.40 -16.45
C GLU A 141 -9.38 16.35 -15.47
N ALA A 142 -10.55 15.78 -15.74
CA ALA A 142 -11.11 14.71 -14.92
C ALA A 142 -10.31 13.40 -15.08
N PRO A 143 -10.21 12.55 -14.04
CA PRO A 143 -9.59 11.24 -14.18
C PRO A 143 -10.32 10.38 -15.22
N PRO A 144 -9.60 9.55 -15.99
CA PRO A 144 -10.23 8.64 -16.94
C PRO A 144 -11.18 7.68 -16.20
N PHE A 145 -12.35 7.44 -16.80
CA PHE A 145 -13.30 6.45 -16.29
C PHE A 145 -12.66 5.06 -16.31
N ARG A 146 -12.81 4.31 -15.21
CA ARG A 146 -12.47 2.89 -15.14
C ARG A 146 -13.73 2.05 -15.08
#